data_AF-A0A7Z1AVG5-F1
#
_entry.id   AF-A0A7Z1AVG5-F1
#
_cell.length_a   1.000
_cell.length_b   1.000
_cell.length_c   1.000
_cell.angle_alpha   90.00
_cell.angle_beta   90.00
_cell.angle_gamma   90.00
#
_symmetry.space_group_name_H-M   'P 1'
#
loop_
_entity.id
_entity.type
_entity.pdbx_description
1 polymer ?
#
loop_
_entity_poly.entity_id
_entity_poly.type
_entity_poly.pdbx_seq_one_letter_code
_entity_poly.pdbx_strand_id
1 'polypeptide(L)'
;MDDRRPVDGLPPVHEAWLPREHSLHRPRHGGRQLTALISALVFFTTPTFMWLLGMRPAELENHQLASFPSVWDGWDFLTGMDPWATDNLVFRGGAISAADWVSRTFFGEPAPFDQGTSTPSGPLPGNPGDERTTEPDNPANEPDAAGYRRVIEGDDGWLYLGQDVIAKCQPRRPVEETMGQLVKLRAAVEASGREFVLVAVPDKTTMIPENLPDSYAGRDCAEKATPALWSQLAATADALDMRPPLAAAAEEYDKPVYFPQDSHWTNEGALTMLEQIAEELEPGVTDDWEISRRGERQSTADLPPLIGQEGKNDSTSYRLRPDGQTDRTASAVNDLREPVRRTSDPLDGMIQRPTLLLGDSFTLPISSYLPAAFSDVTQLYYSTVEPDPGLVARTMGDNEVVILEIVERNIARGSLNLLEDSFIDLVREELQKRPIR
;
A
#
# COMPACT_ATOMS: atom_id res chain seq x y z
N MET A 1 -19.46 -80.04 6.06
CA MET A 1 -19.42 -79.84 4.59
C MET A 1 -20.82 -79.43 4.19
N ASP A 2 -21.08 -78.12 4.16
CA ASP A 2 -22.31 -77.51 3.66
C ASP A 2 -21.93 -76.79 2.36
N ASP A 3 -22.43 -77.31 1.24
CA ASP A 3 -22.07 -76.93 -0.12
C ASP A 3 -22.99 -75.79 -0.57
N ARG A 4 -22.56 -74.53 -0.36
CA ARG A 4 -23.28 -73.34 -0.85
C ARG A 4 -22.61 -72.84 -2.12
N ARG A 5 -23.29 -73.09 -3.25
CA ARG A 5 -22.97 -72.46 -4.54
C ARG A 5 -23.08 -70.93 -4.43
N PRO A 6 -22.17 -70.16 -5.03
CA PRO A 6 -22.32 -68.71 -5.12
C PRO A 6 -23.48 -68.41 -6.08
N VAL A 7 -24.42 -67.57 -5.62
CA VAL A 7 -25.46 -66.99 -6.47
C VAL A 7 -24.77 -65.92 -7.31
N ASP A 8 -24.74 -66.09 -8.63
CA ASP A 8 -24.31 -65.05 -9.56
C ASP A 8 -25.17 -63.81 -9.33
N GLY A 9 -24.57 -62.78 -8.74
CA GLY A 9 -25.19 -61.47 -8.61
C GLY A 9 -25.46 -60.90 -10.00
N LEU A 10 -26.64 -60.31 -10.19
CA LEU A 10 -26.94 -59.51 -11.38
C LEU A 10 -25.81 -58.48 -11.58
N PRO A 11 -25.41 -58.19 -12.83
CA PRO A 11 -24.40 -57.17 -13.08
C PRO A 11 -24.85 -55.84 -12.46
N PRO A 12 -23.94 -55.06 -11.85
CA PRO A 12 -24.30 -53.79 -11.24
C PRO A 12 -24.89 -52.86 -12.31
N VAL A 13 -26.20 -52.62 -12.23
CA VAL A 13 -26.91 -51.66 -13.09
C VAL A 13 -27.07 -50.36 -12.33
N HIS A 14 -26.63 -49.25 -12.93
CA HIS A 14 -26.77 -47.93 -12.34
C HIS A 14 -28.26 -47.61 -12.14
N GLU A 15 -28.62 -47.07 -10.98
CA GLU A 15 -30.00 -46.77 -10.54
C GLU A 15 -30.87 -45.99 -11.54
N ALA A 16 -30.26 -45.26 -12.46
CA ALA A 16 -30.94 -44.50 -13.52
C ALA A 16 -31.44 -45.33 -14.70
N TRP A 17 -30.99 -46.59 -14.79
CA TRP A 17 -31.36 -47.54 -15.84
C TRP A 17 -32.40 -48.55 -15.35
N LEU A 18 -32.79 -48.46 -14.07
CA LEU A 18 -33.89 -49.24 -13.52
C LEU A 18 -35.24 -48.74 -14.09
N PRO A 19 -36.25 -49.61 -14.20
CA PRO A 19 -37.61 -49.19 -14.59
C PRO A 19 -38.14 -48.10 -13.64
N ARG A 20 -38.95 -47.16 -14.16
CA ARG A 20 -39.47 -46.02 -13.38
C ARG A 20 -40.29 -46.41 -12.15
N GLU A 21 -40.87 -47.60 -12.18
CA GLU A 21 -41.66 -48.18 -11.09
C GLU A 21 -40.79 -48.79 -9.97
N HIS A 22 -39.49 -48.95 -10.22
CA HIS A 22 -38.56 -49.54 -9.27
C HIS A 22 -38.25 -48.54 -8.15
N SER A 23 -38.34 -48.99 -6.88
CA SER A 23 -38.18 -48.14 -5.69
C SER A 23 -36.81 -47.45 -5.58
N LEU A 24 -35.79 -48.05 -6.20
CA LEU A 24 -34.43 -47.50 -6.29
C LEU A 24 -34.16 -46.71 -7.58
N HIS A 25 -35.17 -46.46 -8.45
CA HIS A 25 -34.95 -45.67 -9.65
C HIS A 25 -34.65 -44.20 -9.29
N ARG A 26 -33.47 -43.74 -9.68
CA ARG A 26 -33.08 -42.33 -9.61
C ARG A 26 -32.88 -41.81 -11.03
N PRO A 27 -33.73 -40.90 -11.55
CA PRO A 27 -33.58 -40.42 -12.91
C PRO A 27 -32.21 -39.76 -13.11
N ARG A 28 -31.48 -40.16 -14.15
CA ARG A 28 -30.35 -39.37 -14.67
C ARG A 28 -30.94 -38.07 -15.19
N HIS A 29 -30.58 -36.95 -14.56
CA HIS A 29 -31.02 -35.59 -14.87
C HIS A 29 -32.42 -35.21 -14.37
N GLY A 30 -32.69 -35.39 -13.07
CA GLY A 30 -33.81 -34.67 -12.43
C GLY A 30 -33.67 -33.15 -12.58
N GLY A 31 -34.75 -32.38 -12.44
CA GLY A 31 -34.76 -30.92 -12.71
C GLY A 31 -33.61 -30.14 -12.04
N ARG A 32 -33.23 -30.51 -10.81
CA ARG A 32 -32.09 -29.93 -10.08
C ARG A 32 -30.72 -30.22 -10.73
N GLN A 33 -30.55 -31.40 -11.33
CA GLN A 33 -29.32 -31.78 -12.04
C GLN A 33 -29.22 -31.09 -13.40
N LEU A 34 -30.35 -30.82 -14.06
CA LEU A 34 -30.38 -29.98 -15.26
C LEU A 34 -29.97 -28.53 -14.92
N THR A 35 -30.50 -27.97 -13.83
CA THR A 35 -30.08 -26.64 -13.35
C THR A 35 -28.59 -26.61 -13.06
N ALA A 36 -28.05 -27.61 -12.35
CA ALA A 36 -26.62 -27.70 -12.07
C ALA A 36 -25.76 -27.81 -13.35
N LEU A 37 -26.20 -28.58 -14.35
CA LEU A 37 -25.52 -28.68 -15.65
C LEU A 37 -25.54 -27.37 -16.43
N ILE A 38 -26.67 -26.65 -16.42
CA ILE A 38 -26.77 -25.34 -17.07
C ILE A 38 -25.86 -24.34 -16.35
N SER A 39 -25.88 -24.30 -15.01
CA SER A 39 -24.99 -23.45 -14.23
C SER A 39 -23.52 -23.75 -14.49
N ALA A 40 -23.13 -25.03 -14.56
CA ALA A 40 -21.77 -25.43 -14.91
C ALA A 40 -21.40 -25.01 -16.34
N LEU A 41 -22.29 -25.24 -17.31
CA LEU A 41 -22.07 -24.81 -18.69
C LEU A 41 -21.85 -23.29 -18.77
N VAL A 42 -22.73 -22.50 -18.14
CA VAL A 42 -22.58 -21.05 -18.08
C VAL A 42 -21.26 -20.66 -17.41
N PHE A 43 -20.94 -21.24 -16.25
CA PHE A 43 -19.70 -20.94 -15.52
C PHE A 43 -18.44 -21.19 -16.36
N PHE A 44 -18.35 -22.31 -17.06
CA PHE A 44 -17.17 -22.66 -17.85
C PHE A 44 -17.13 -21.99 -19.24
N THR A 45 -18.27 -21.64 -19.83
CA THR A 45 -18.32 -21.06 -21.19
C THR A 45 -18.32 -19.54 -21.21
N THR A 46 -18.79 -18.90 -20.14
CA THR A 46 -18.90 -17.42 -20.05
C THR A 46 -17.54 -16.72 -20.19
N PRO A 47 -16.46 -17.12 -19.49
CA PRO A 47 -15.15 -16.47 -19.63
C PRO A 47 -14.61 -16.53 -21.07
N THR A 48 -14.75 -17.69 -21.72
CA THR A 48 -14.34 -17.90 -23.12
C THR A 48 -15.16 -17.05 -24.09
N PHE A 49 -16.47 -16.96 -23.87
CA PHE A 49 -17.35 -16.14 -24.71
C PHE A 49 -17.06 -14.64 -24.53
N MET A 50 -16.82 -14.19 -23.30
CA MET A 50 -16.41 -12.82 -23.00
C MET A 50 -15.06 -12.47 -23.64
N TRP A 51 -14.09 -13.40 -23.62
CA TRP A 51 -12.81 -13.23 -24.30
C TRP A 51 -12.97 -13.08 -25.82
N LEU A 52 -13.83 -13.89 -26.44
CA LEU A 52 -14.15 -13.80 -27.87
C LEU A 52 -14.83 -12.49 -28.26
N LEU A 53 -15.60 -11.90 -27.34
CA LEU A 53 -16.21 -10.57 -27.50
C LEU A 53 -15.24 -9.41 -27.23
N GLY A 54 -13.97 -9.70 -26.99
CA GLY A 54 -12.91 -8.69 -26.85
C GLY A 54 -12.66 -8.23 -25.42
N MET A 55 -13.31 -8.81 -24.40
CA MET A 55 -12.95 -8.53 -23.01
C MET A 55 -11.60 -9.18 -22.68
N ARG A 56 -10.75 -8.41 -22.00
CA ARG A 56 -9.40 -8.84 -21.60
C ARG A 56 -9.29 -8.87 -20.08
N PRO A 57 -8.43 -9.73 -19.52
CA PRO A 57 -8.05 -9.64 -18.11
C PRO A 57 -7.47 -8.25 -17.82
N ALA A 58 -7.76 -7.74 -16.63
CA ALA A 58 -7.23 -6.48 -16.12
C ALA A 58 -6.52 -6.75 -14.80
N GLU A 59 -5.44 -6.01 -14.54
CA GLU A 59 -4.76 -6.01 -13.24
C GLU A 59 -5.73 -5.54 -12.16
N LEU A 60 -5.78 -6.27 -11.04
CA LEU A 60 -6.66 -6.04 -9.90
C LEU A 60 -5.83 -6.22 -8.62
N GLU A 61 -6.24 -5.60 -7.51
CA GLU A 61 -5.60 -5.77 -6.19
C GLU A 61 -4.10 -5.40 -6.13
N ASN A 62 -3.67 -4.43 -6.95
CA ASN A 62 -2.25 -4.02 -7.06
C ASN A 62 -1.31 -5.20 -7.39
N HIS A 63 -1.82 -6.19 -8.12
CA HIS A 63 -1.09 -7.37 -8.57
C HIS A 63 -0.93 -7.35 -10.10
N GLN A 64 0.32 -7.45 -10.56
CA GLN A 64 0.60 -7.61 -11.99
C GLN A 64 0.14 -9.00 -12.44
N LEU A 65 -0.52 -9.08 -13.61
CA LEU A 65 -1.00 -10.36 -14.13
C LEU A 65 0.16 -11.34 -14.31
N ALA A 66 0.05 -12.52 -13.71
CA ALA A 66 0.99 -13.60 -13.96
C ALA A 66 1.15 -13.87 -15.47
N SER A 67 2.40 -14.00 -15.92
CA SER A 67 2.73 -14.32 -17.30
C SER A 67 2.46 -15.80 -17.59
N PHE A 68 2.24 -16.15 -18.86
CA PHE A 68 2.02 -17.55 -19.23
C PHE A 68 3.30 -18.35 -18.93
N PRO A 69 3.23 -19.43 -18.11
CA PRO A 69 4.40 -20.21 -17.74
C PRO A 69 5.04 -20.83 -18.98
N SER A 70 6.36 -20.89 -19.02
CA SER A 70 7.06 -21.44 -20.17
C SER A 70 6.91 -22.96 -20.19
N VAL A 71 6.62 -23.52 -21.37
CA VAL A 71 6.50 -24.97 -21.56
C VAL A 71 7.83 -25.72 -21.34
N TRP A 72 8.94 -24.99 -21.18
CA TRP A 72 10.27 -25.53 -20.92
C TRP A 72 10.58 -25.61 -19.41
N ASP A 73 9.67 -25.14 -18.55
CA ASP A 73 9.89 -25.02 -17.11
C ASP A 73 9.63 -26.34 -16.35
N GLY A 74 9.36 -27.44 -17.06
CA GLY A 74 9.21 -28.77 -16.47
C GLY A 74 7.99 -28.88 -15.54
N TRP A 75 8.20 -29.24 -14.27
CA TRP A 75 7.11 -29.31 -13.27
C TRP A 75 6.61 -27.91 -12.86
N ASP A 76 7.44 -26.88 -13.01
CA ASP A 76 7.06 -25.50 -12.67
C ASP A 76 6.06 -24.91 -13.67
N PHE A 77 5.95 -25.50 -14.87
CA PHE A 77 4.86 -25.19 -15.80
C PHE A 77 3.48 -25.49 -15.18
N LEU A 78 3.36 -26.60 -14.43
CA LEU A 78 2.10 -27.00 -13.81
C LEU A 78 1.76 -26.15 -12.58
N THR A 79 2.76 -25.76 -11.79
CA THR A 79 2.57 -24.89 -10.62
C THR A 79 2.33 -23.43 -11.04
N GLY A 80 2.92 -22.98 -12.16
CA GLY A 80 2.69 -21.66 -12.74
C GLY A 80 1.35 -21.50 -13.47
N MET A 81 0.67 -22.59 -13.83
CA MET A 81 -0.64 -22.53 -14.51
C MET A 81 -1.77 -22.05 -13.59
N ASP A 82 -1.73 -22.35 -12.29
CA ASP A 82 -2.76 -21.96 -11.32
C ASP A 82 -2.82 -20.43 -11.08
N PRO A 83 -1.71 -19.74 -10.76
CA PRO A 83 -1.69 -18.28 -10.66
C PRO A 83 -1.98 -17.62 -12.03
N TRP A 84 -1.42 -18.14 -13.14
CA TRP A 84 -1.74 -17.63 -14.47
C TRP A 84 -3.23 -17.73 -14.81
N ALA A 85 -3.85 -18.89 -14.58
CA ALA A 85 -5.26 -19.11 -14.88
C ALA A 85 -6.14 -18.18 -14.04
N THR A 86 -5.82 -18.01 -12.75
CA THR A 86 -6.56 -17.15 -11.83
C THR A 86 -6.49 -15.68 -12.21
N ASP A 87 -5.30 -15.17 -12.56
CA ASP A 87 -5.09 -13.79 -12.96
C ASP A 87 -5.68 -13.49 -14.34
N ASN A 88 -5.64 -14.46 -15.25
CA ASN A 88 -6.13 -14.29 -16.62
C ASN A 88 -7.61 -14.67 -16.79
N LEU A 89 -8.37 -14.83 -15.70
CA LEU A 89 -9.83 -14.99 -15.74
C LEU A 89 -10.50 -13.70 -16.22
N VAL A 90 -11.07 -13.76 -17.43
CA VAL A 90 -11.91 -12.69 -17.96
C VAL A 90 -13.10 -12.48 -17.03
N PHE A 91 -13.36 -11.22 -16.65
CA PHE A 91 -14.43 -10.80 -15.74
C PHE A 91 -14.19 -11.07 -14.24
N ARG A 92 -12.95 -11.35 -13.80
CA ARG A 92 -12.61 -11.44 -12.37
C ARG A 92 -13.10 -10.22 -11.57
N GLY A 93 -12.86 -9.00 -12.05
CA GLY A 93 -13.33 -7.77 -11.40
C GLY A 93 -14.86 -7.70 -11.28
N GLY A 94 -15.59 -8.04 -12.34
CA GLY A 94 -17.05 -8.10 -12.30
C GLY A 94 -17.61 -9.17 -11.36
N ALA A 95 -16.92 -10.30 -11.20
CA ALA A 95 -17.28 -11.34 -10.24
C ALA A 95 -17.05 -10.88 -8.79
N ILE A 96 -15.95 -10.17 -8.53
CA ILE A 96 -15.65 -9.56 -7.23
C ILE A 96 -16.73 -8.54 -6.87
N SER A 97 -17.05 -7.59 -7.77
CA SER A 97 -18.10 -6.59 -7.53
C SER A 97 -19.49 -7.23 -7.33
N ALA A 98 -19.81 -8.31 -8.07
CA ALA A 98 -21.07 -9.02 -7.90
C ALA A 98 -21.14 -9.74 -6.54
N ALA A 99 -20.05 -10.36 -6.10
CA ALA A 99 -19.96 -10.99 -4.79
C ALA A 99 -20.04 -9.94 -3.66
N ASP A 100 -19.40 -8.77 -3.81
CA ASP A 100 -19.54 -7.65 -2.86
C ASP A 100 -20.99 -7.17 -2.77
N TRP A 101 -21.63 -6.96 -3.92
CA TRP A 101 -23.02 -6.52 -4.00
C TRP A 101 -23.96 -7.51 -3.31
N VAL A 102 -23.78 -8.82 -3.56
CA VAL A 102 -24.55 -9.87 -2.86
C VAL A 102 -24.29 -9.79 -1.35
N SER A 103 -23.02 -9.63 -0.94
CA SER A 103 -22.65 -9.58 0.47
C SER A 103 -23.34 -8.44 1.19
N ARG A 104 -23.20 -7.22 0.66
CA ARG A 104 -23.80 -6.00 1.22
C ARG A 104 -25.33 -6.05 1.21
N THR A 105 -25.92 -6.57 0.13
CA THR A 105 -27.39 -6.60 -0.03
C THR A 105 -28.06 -7.62 0.89
N PHE A 106 -27.46 -8.79 1.09
CA PHE A 106 -28.10 -9.89 1.82
C PHE A 106 -27.58 -10.11 3.23
N PHE A 107 -26.33 -9.72 3.52
CA PHE A 107 -25.68 -9.93 4.82
C PHE A 107 -25.32 -8.61 5.52
N GLY A 108 -25.40 -7.47 4.84
CA GLY A 108 -25.12 -6.15 5.43
C GLY A 108 -23.64 -5.91 5.73
N GLU A 109 -22.77 -6.76 5.22
CA GLU A 109 -21.32 -6.70 5.40
C GLU A 109 -20.59 -6.78 4.05
N PRO A 110 -19.44 -6.11 3.88
CA PRO A 110 -18.64 -6.23 2.67
C PRO A 110 -18.09 -7.64 2.51
N ALA A 111 -17.88 -8.08 1.27
CA ALA A 111 -17.27 -9.38 1.02
C ALA A 111 -15.80 -9.38 1.52
N PRO A 112 -15.27 -10.52 2.03
CA PRO A 112 -13.99 -10.58 2.71
C PRO A 112 -12.79 -10.60 1.74
N PHE A 113 -12.77 -9.73 0.72
CA PHE A 113 -11.68 -9.68 -0.26
C PHE A 113 -10.37 -9.20 0.34
N ASP A 114 -10.42 -8.48 1.44
CA ASP A 114 -9.26 -7.98 2.16
C ASP A 114 -8.71 -8.98 3.19
N GLN A 115 -9.34 -10.14 3.36
CA GLN A 115 -8.82 -11.21 4.20
C GLN A 115 -7.93 -12.12 3.32
N GLY A 116 -6.61 -11.99 3.43
CA GLY A 116 -5.61 -12.80 2.71
C GLY A 116 -5.98 -14.28 2.56
N THR A 117 -5.52 -14.89 1.47
CA THR A 117 -5.93 -16.18 0.86
C THR A 117 -5.75 -17.47 1.69
N SER A 118 -5.87 -17.40 3.01
CA SER A 118 -5.78 -18.55 3.93
C SER A 118 -6.92 -19.57 3.77
N THR A 119 -7.90 -19.31 2.89
CA THR A 119 -8.91 -20.32 2.50
C THR A 119 -8.90 -20.48 0.98
N PRO A 120 -8.61 -21.67 0.42
CA PRO A 120 -8.64 -21.90 -1.02
C PRO A 120 -10.08 -21.70 -1.50
N SER A 121 -10.34 -20.52 -2.07
CA SER A 121 -11.63 -20.13 -2.60
C SER A 121 -11.74 -20.65 -4.03
N GLY A 122 -11.82 -21.98 -4.14
CA GLY A 122 -12.07 -22.70 -5.38
C GLY A 122 -13.14 -23.77 -5.17
N PRO A 123 -13.95 -24.12 -6.19
CA PRO A 123 -14.97 -25.16 -6.09
C PRO A 123 -14.40 -26.59 -6.00
N LEU A 124 -13.08 -26.74 -6.04
CA LEU A 124 -12.38 -28.01 -5.95
C LEU A 124 -11.74 -28.12 -4.55
N PRO A 125 -11.98 -29.22 -3.80
CA PRO A 125 -11.26 -29.45 -2.56
C PRO A 125 -9.76 -29.58 -2.87
N GLY A 126 -8.98 -28.63 -2.38
CA GLY A 126 -7.52 -28.64 -2.48
C GLY A 126 -6.93 -29.87 -1.81
N ASN A 127 -5.83 -30.36 -2.37
CA ASN A 127 -5.09 -31.51 -1.89
C ASN A 127 -4.49 -31.19 -0.49
N PRO A 128 -4.66 -32.02 0.55
CA PRO A 128 -4.04 -31.78 1.84
C PRO A 128 -2.54 -32.11 1.72
N GLY A 129 -1.70 -31.10 1.53
CA GLY A 129 -0.25 -31.35 1.43
C GLY A 129 0.68 -30.17 1.10
N ASP A 130 0.17 -29.01 0.68
CA ASP A 130 1.05 -27.87 0.40
C ASP A 130 1.26 -27.01 1.65
N GLU A 131 2.17 -27.43 2.54
CA GLU A 131 2.94 -26.46 3.33
C GLU A 131 3.86 -25.72 2.34
N ARG A 132 3.33 -24.71 1.65
CA ARG A 132 4.20 -23.75 0.94
C ARG A 132 4.88 -22.90 2.00
N THR A 133 6.20 -23.02 2.03
CA THR A 133 7.12 -22.09 2.67
C THR A 133 6.67 -20.66 2.40
N THR A 134 6.26 -19.98 3.46
CA THR A 134 6.02 -18.54 3.49
C THR A 134 7.25 -17.82 2.94
N GLU A 135 7.09 -17.11 1.82
CA GLU A 135 8.04 -16.07 1.42
C GLU A 135 8.13 -15.03 2.54
N PRO A 136 9.33 -14.46 2.81
CA PRO A 136 9.48 -13.40 3.80
C PRO A 136 8.91 -12.08 3.28
N ASP A 137 8.15 -11.41 4.14
CA ASP A 137 7.79 -9.98 4.13
C ASP A 137 7.12 -9.42 2.85
N ASN A 138 5.79 -9.55 2.79
CA ASN A 138 4.96 -8.46 2.29
C ASN A 138 3.95 -8.03 3.37
N PRO A 139 4.15 -6.89 4.06
CA PRO A 139 3.35 -6.48 5.22
C PRO A 139 1.89 -6.13 4.89
N ALA A 140 1.48 -6.18 3.61
CA ALA A 140 0.11 -5.92 3.17
C ALA A 140 -0.85 -7.12 3.31
N ASN A 141 -0.39 -8.31 3.72
CA ASN A 141 -1.13 -9.56 3.49
C ASN A 141 -1.58 -10.38 4.71
N GLU A 142 -1.53 -9.86 5.94
CA GLU A 142 -2.01 -10.63 7.11
C GLU A 142 -3.25 -10.02 7.77
N PRO A 143 -4.45 -10.58 7.55
CA PRO A 143 -5.55 -10.50 8.48
C PRO A 143 -5.26 -11.44 9.64
N ASP A 144 -5.26 -10.94 10.86
CA ASP A 144 -5.08 -11.78 12.03
C ASP A 144 -6.42 -12.28 12.59
N ALA A 145 -6.35 -13.23 13.52
CA ALA A 145 -7.52 -13.75 14.23
C ALA A 145 -8.25 -12.70 15.10
N ALA A 146 -7.70 -11.49 15.26
CA ALA A 146 -8.29 -10.38 16.01
C ALA A 146 -9.20 -9.49 15.14
N GLY A 147 -9.33 -9.77 13.85
CA GLY A 147 -10.30 -9.14 12.96
C GLY A 147 -9.81 -7.87 12.27
N TYR A 148 -8.48 -7.66 12.21
CA TYR A 148 -7.92 -6.57 11.41
C TYR A 148 -8.21 -6.77 9.91
N ARG A 149 -8.43 -5.65 9.23
CA ARG A 149 -8.82 -5.55 7.81
C ARG A 149 -7.72 -4.80 7.07
N ARG A 150 -7.45 -5.14 5.79
CA ARG A 150 -6.46 -4.37 5.00
C ARG A 150 -6.95 -2.96 4.72
N VAL A 151 -8.27 -2.83 4.52
CA VAL A 151 -8.96 -1.55 4.36
C VAL A 151 -10.06 -1.48 5.40
N ILE A 152 -10.09 -0.39 6.16
CA ILE A 152 -11.22 -0.06 7.03
C ILE A 152 -12.16 0.82 6.23
N GLU A 153 -13.37 0.33 5.95
CA GLU A 153 -14.43 1.11 5.31
C GLU A 153 -15.06 2.04 6.34
N GLY A 154 -14.95 3.35 6.10
CA GLY A 154 -15.54 4.41 6.91
C GLY A 154 -16.87 4.91 6.38
N ASP A 155 -17.34 5.99 6.98
CA ASP A 155 -18.58 6.65 6.61
C ASP A 155 -18.42 7.46 5.31
N ASP A 156 -19.53 7.72 4.61
CA ASP A 156 -19.59 8.54 3.39
C ASP A 156 -18.58 8.16 2.28
N GLY A 157 -18.20 6.89 2.21
CA GLY A 157 -17.30 6.36 1.19
C GLY A 157 -15.81 6.59 1.46
N TRP A 158 -15.45 7.04 2.66
CA TRP A 158 -14.08 7.09 3.13
C TRP A 158 -13.51 5.68 3.31
N LEU A 159 -12.26 5.48 2.92
CA LEU A 159 -11.52 4.24 3.14
C LEU A 159 -10.26 4.56 3.92
N TYR A 160 -9.81 3.67 4.80
CA TYR A 160 -8.57 3.85 5.56
C TYR A 160 -7.67 2.64 5.41
N LEU A 161 -6.36 2.88 5.43
CA LEU A 161 -5.39 1.79 5.43
C LEU A 161 -5.39 1.13 6.81
N GLY A 162 -5.71 -0.16 6.88
CA GLY A 162 -5.75 -0.88 8.16
C GLY A 162 -4.40 -0.92 8.88
N GLN A 163 -3.30 -0.80 8.13
CA GLN A 163 -1.95 -0.75 8.67
C GLN A 163 -1.73 0.44 9.62
N ASP A 164 -2.46 1.54 9.46
CA ASP A 164 -2.43 2.68 10.38
C ASP A 164 -2.78 2.26 11.82
N VAL A 165 -3.65 1.26 11.98
CA VAL A 165 -4.09 0.73 13.29
C VAL A 165 -3.21 -0.45 13.70
N ILE A 166 -2.95 -1.39 12.79
CA ILE A 166 -2.17 -2.61 13.06
C ILE A 166 -0.77 -2.24 13.54
N ALA A 167 -0.11 -1.25 12.92
CA ALA A 167 1.23 -0.85 13.29
C ALA A 167 1.35 -0.36 14.75
N LYS A 168 0.32 0.36 15.23
CA LYS A 168 0.26 0.90 16.60
C LYS A 168 -0.06 -0.18 17.62
N CYS A 169 -0.87 -1.16 17.23
CA CYS A 169 -1.36 -2.21 18.13
C CYS A 169 -0.51 -3.47 18.15
N GLN A 170 0.26 -3.69 17.09
CA GLN A 170 1.17 -4.82 16.93
C GLN A 170 2.54 -4.30 16.46
N PRO A 171 3.26 -3.51 17.27
CA PRO A 171 4.58 -3.05 16.89
C PRO A 171 5.56 -4.23 16.76
N ARG A 172 6.49 -4.19 15.79
CA ARG A 172 7.61 -5.16 15.70
C ARG A 172 8.76 -4.76 16.64
N ARG A 173 8.83 -3.48 17.01
CA ARG A 173 9.80 -2.90 17.96
C ARG A 173 9.07 -1.95 18.91
N PRO A 174 9.35 -1.96 20.23
CA PRO A 174 8.80 -0.97 21.16
C PRO A 174 9.04 0.46 20.65
N VAL A 175 8.04 1.34 20.80
CA VAL A 175 8.11 2.71 20.28
C VAL A 175 9.33 3.45 20.82
N GLU A 176 9.65 3.28 22.10
CA GLU A 176 10.80 3.89 22.75
C GLU A 176 12.13 3.46 22.10
N GLU A 177 12.24 2.19 21.70
CA GLU A 177 13.42 1.68 20.99
C GLU A 177 13.49 2.23 19.56
N THR A 178 12.35 2.38 18.87
CA THR A 178 12.28 3.05 17.56
C THR A 178 12.78 4.50 17.67
N MET A 179 12.35 5.25 18.68
CA MET A 179 12.85 6.62 18.91
C MET A 179 14.35 6.63 19.15
N GLY A 180 14.87 5.66 19.93
CA GLY A 180 16.30 5.49 20.13
C GLY A 180 17.08 5.28 18.83
N GLN A 181 16.52 4.51 17.88
CA GLN A 181 17.15 4.30 16.57
C GLN A 181 17.11 5.54 15.68
N LEU A 182 16.02 6.31 15.70
CA LEU A 182 15.95 7.60 15.01
C LEU A 182 17.00 8.59 15.55
N VAL A 183 17.14 8.69 16.87
CA VAL A 183 18.17 9.53 17.51
C VAL A 183 19.59 9.07 17.16
N LYS A 184 19.84 7.75 17.12
CA LYS A 184 21.14 7.21 16.70
C LYS A 184 21.45 7.53 15.24
N LEU A 185 20.47 7.42 14.33
CA LEU A 185 20.64 7.76 12.92
C LEU A 185 20.95 9.26 12.76
N ARG A 186 20.16 10.13 13.41
CA ARG A 186 20.43 11.58 13.46
C ARG A 186 21.86 11.86 13.89
N ALA A 187 22.29 11.29 15.02
CA ALA A 187 23.64 11.48 15.54
C ALA A 187 24.73 10.97 14.58
N ALA A 188 24.48 9.88 13.84
CA ALA A 188 25.42 9.38 12.84
C ALA A 188 25.58 10.34 11.65
N VAL A 189 24.49 10.99 11.23
CA VAL A 189 24.51 12.00 10.16
C VAL A 189 25.19 13.29 10.63
N GLU A 190 24.74 13.85 11.75
CA GLU A 190 25.20 15.13 12.29
C GLU A 190 26.69 15.09 12.71
N ALA A 191 27.19 13.94 13.16
CA ALA A 191 28.62 13.77 13.48
C ALA A 191 29.55 14.00 12.28
N SER A 192 29.01 14.00 11.05
CA SER A 192 29.75 14.30 9.82
C SER A 192 29.72 15.78 9.41
N GLY A 193 29.05 16.65 10.19
CA GLY A 193 28.84 18.07 9.87
C GLY A 193 27.65 18.34 8.95
N ARG A 194 26.87 17.32 8.61
CA ARG A 194 25.62 17.44 7.84
C ARG A 194 24.46 17.84 8.73
N GLU A 195 23.48 18.52 8.14
CA GLU A 195 22.22 18.79 8.81
C GLU A 195 21.26 17.61 8.62
N PHE A 196 20.49 17.27 9.66
CA PHE A 196 19.49 16.21 9.62
C PHE A 196 18.13 16.73 10.07
N VAL A 197 17.11 16.55 9.23
CA VAL A 197 15.72 16.91 9.53
C VAL A 197 14.86 15.65 9.49
N LEU A 198 14.20 15.35 10.61
CA LEU A 198 13.22 14.27 10.67
C LEU A 198 11.83 14.86 10.49
N VAL A 199 11.10 14.42 9.46
CA VAL A 199 9.73 14.84 9.19
C VAL A 199 8.79 13.68 9.50
N ALA A 200 7.95 13.84 10.52
CA ALA A 200 6.97 12.83 10.90
C ALA A 200 5.62 13.16 10.24
N VAL A 201 5.19 12.28 9.35
CA VAL A 201 3.94 12.46 8.59
C VAL A 201 2.81 11.67 9.26
N PRO A 202 1.67 12.28 9.60
CA PRO A 202 0.60 11.57 10.25
C PRO A 202 -0.15 10.59 9.35
N ASP A 203 -0.68 9.55 9.98
CA ASP A 203 -1.62 8.65 9.32
C ASP A 203 -2.95 9.37 9.05
N LYS A 204 -3.67 8.94 8.02
CA LYS A 204 -5.01 9.48 7.73
C LYS A 204 -5.98 9.22 8.88
N THR A 205 -5.87 8.07 9.54
CA THR A 205 -6.64 7.74 10.75
C THR A 205 -6.39 8.68 11.92
N THR A 206 -5.22 9.34 11.97
CA THR A 206 -4.89 10.35 13.00
C THR A 206 -5.46 11.72 12.63
N MET A 207 -5.36 12.12 11.36
CA MET A 207 -5.79 13.45 10.91
C MET A 207 -7.28 13.58 10.67
N ILE A 208 -7.94 12.49 10.26
CA ILE A 208 -9.37 12.48 9.88
C ILE A 208 -10.08 11.30 10.55
N PRO A 209 -10.13 11.25 11.90
CA PRO A 209 -10.79 10.16 12.60
C PRO A 209 -12.33 10.21 12.50
N GLU A 210 -12.92 11.35 12.14
CA GLU A 210 -14.37 11.59 12.17
C GLU A 210 -15.17 10.80 11.13
N ASN A 211 -14.53 10.28 10.07
CA ASN A 211 -15.19 9.40 9.10
C ASN A 211 -14.82 7.92 9.31
N LEU A 212 -14.09 7.57 10.39
CA LEU A 212 -13.91 6.17 10.77
C LEU A 212 -15.24 5.59 11.30
N PRO A 213 -15.51 4.29 11.08
CA PRO A 213 -16.73 3.69 11.57
C PRO A 213 -16.71 3.59 13.10
N ASP A 214 -17.90 3.54 13.70
CA ASP A 214 -18.06 3.39 15.16
C ASP A 214 -17.37 2.14 15.76
N SER A 215 -17.06 1.13 14.95
CA SER A 215 -16.39 -0.08 15.43
C SER A 215 -15.47 -0.68 14.36
N TYR A 216 -14.22 -0.94 14.74
CA TYR A 216 -13.24 -1.67 13.94
C TYR A 216 -12.19 -2.30 14.86
N ALA A 217 -11.52 -3.34 14.39
CA ALA A 217 -10.48 -4.03 15.16
C ALA A 217 -9.33 -3.08 15.52
N GLY A 218 -8.95 -3.06 16.80
CA GLY A 218 -7.85 -2.22 17.31
C GLY A 218 -8.18 -0.75 17.57
N ARG A 219 -9.44 -0.30 17.42
CA ARG A 219 -9.87 1.08 17.71
C ARG A 219 -9.35 1.60 19.05
N ASP A 220 -9.76 0.99 20.16
CA ASP A 220 -9.39 1.43 21.52
C ASP A 220 -7.88 1.47 21.74
N CYS A 221 -7.17 0.53 21.11
CA CYS A 221 -5.73 0.46 21.17
C CYS A 221 -5.07 1.62 20.41
N ALA A 222 -5.48 1.88 19.16
CA ALA A 222 -4.92 2.97 18.35
C ALA A 222 -5.26 4.35 18.94
N GLU A 223 -6.48 4.57 19.45
CA GLU A 223 -6.87 5.81 20.13
C GLU A 223 -5.97 6.08 21.35
N LYS A 224 -5.56 5.03 22.08
CA LYS A 224 -4.65 5.15 23.22
C LYS A 224 -3.19 5.31 22.82
N ALA A 225 -2.74 4.59 21.78
CA ALA A 225 -1.34 4.56 21.36
C ALA A 225 -0.92 5.84 20.64
N THR A 226 -1.79 6.42 19.83
CA THR A 226 -1.49 7.58 18.98
C THR A 226 -0.95 8.79 19.77
N PRO A 227 -1.61 9.27 20.86
CA PRO A 227 -1.08 10.40 21.62
C PRO A 227 0.29 10.13 22.26
N ALA A 228 0.53 8.89 22.71
CA ALA A 228 1.80 8.50 23.30
C ALA A 228 2.93 8.48 22.27
N LEU A 229 2.67 7.95 21.07
CA LEU A 229 3.61 7.95 19.95
C LEU A 229 4.05 9.37 19.58
N TRP A 230 3.08 10.27 19.37
CA TRP A 230 3.38 11.65 19.00
C TRP A 230 4.06 12.46 20.10
N SER A 231 3.69 12.21 21.37
CA SER A 231 4.41 12.81 22.50
C SER A 231 5.88 12.38 22.52
N GLN A 232 6.20 11.14 22.15
CA GLN A 232 7.58 10.65 22.08
C GLN A 232 8.35 11.19 20.88
N LEU A 233 7.70 11.32 19.72
CA LEU A 233 8.30 11.92 18.52
C LEU A 233 8.78 13.35 18.78
N ALA A 234 7.91 14.17 19.38
CA ALA A 234 8.26 15.55 19.73
C ALA A 234 9.33 15.61 20.83
N ALA A 235 9.23 14.78 21.88
CA ALA A 235 10.12 14.89 23.04
C ALA A 235 11.50 14.23 22.86
N THR A 236 11.61 13.22 21.99
CA THR A 236 12.81 12.37 21.90
C THR A 236 13.51 12.49 20.55
N ALA A 237 12.76 12.40 19.45
CA ALA A 237 13.34 12.34 18.11
C ALA A 237 13.52 13.73 17.45
N ASP A 238 12.95 14.77 18.08
CA ASP A 238 12.94 16.15 17.58
C ASP A 238 12.43 16.20 16.13
N ALA A 239 11.28 15.54 15.92
CA ALA A 239 10.65 15.45 14.61
C ALA A 239 9.81 16.70 14.34
N LEU A 240 9.85 17.17 13.10
CA LEU A 240 8.89 18.11 12.55
C LEU A 240 7.52 17.44 12.52
N ASP A 241 6.65 17.83 13.45
CA ASP A 241 5.29 17.32 13.58
C ASP A 241 4.38 17.97 12.55
N MET A 242 3.98 17.19 11.55
CA MET A 242 3.14 17.71 10.47
C MET A 242 1.66 17.86 10.85
N ARG A 243 1.19 17.41 12.02
CA ARG A 243 -0.25 17.49 12.36
C ARG A 243 -0.76 18.93 12.47
N PRO A 244 -0.13 19.84 13.23
CA PRO A 244 -0.59 21.23 13.31
C PRO A 244 -0.63 21.96 11.96
N PRO A 245 0.45 21.96 11.13
CA PRO A 245 0.41 22.67 9.86
C PRO A 245 -0.56 22.04 8.86
N LEU A 246 -0.74 20.71 8.85
CA LEU A 246 -1.73 20.05 8.01
C LEU A 246 -3.18 20.39 8.42
N ALA A 247 -3.45 20.55 9.71
CA ALA A 247 -4.76 21.00 10.19
C ALA A 247 -5.04 22.44 9.76
N ALA A 248 -4.05 23.34 9.89
CA ALA A 248 -4.16 24.72 9.42
C ALA A 248 -4.39 24.79 7.90
N ALA A 249 -3.68 23.97 7.12
CA ALA A 249 -3.88 23.89 5.68
C ALA A 249 -5.29 23.39 5.33
N ALA A 250 -5.84 22.41 6.05
CA ALA A 250 -7.20 21.93 5.81
C ALA A 250 -8.25 23.04 6.02
N GLU A 251 -8.06 23.89 7.03
CA GLU A 251 -8.89 25.07 7.27
C GLU A 251 -8.71 26.15 6.18
N GLU A 252 -7.46 26.43 5.79
CA GLU A 252 -7.14 27.44 4.76
C GLU A 252 -7.72 27.10 3.39
N TYR A 253 -7.59 25.83 2.98
CA TYR A 253 -8.09 25.36 1.69
C TYR A 253 -9.58 25.01 1.69
N ASP A 254 -10.25 25.04 2.85
CA ASP A 254 -11.65 24.63 3.04
C ASP A 254 -11.94 23.23 2.48
N LYS A 255 -11.00 22.29 2.70
CA LYS A 255 -11.10 20.90 2.27
C LYS A 255 -10.10 19.99 2.98
N PRO A 256 -10.37 18.66 3.06
CA PRO A 256 -9.42 17.72 3.65
C PRO A 256 -8.08 17.70 2.91
N VAL A 257 -7.00 17.59 3.67
CA VAL A 257 -5.64 17.41 3.13
C VAL A 257 -5.32 15.95 2.80
N TYR A 258 -6.25 15.01 2.95
CA TYR A 258 -6.15 13.62 2.47
C TYR A 258 -7.27 13.28 1.49
N PHE A 259 -7.00 12.36 0.57
CA PHE A 259 -8.06 11.85 -0.28
C PHE A 259 -8.99 10.90 0.48
N PRO A 260 -10.30 10.91 0.18
CA PRO A 260 -11.26 10.02 0.84
C PRO A 260 -10.93 8.53 0.69
N GLN A 261 -10.51 8.14 -0.51
CA GLN A 261 -10.27 6.74 -0.88
C GLN A 261 -8.79 6.39 -1.04
N ASP A 262 -7.86 7.28 -0.71
CA ASP A 262 -6.42 7.01 -0.81
C ASP A 262 -5.76 7.07 0.56
N SER A 263 -4.70 6.29 0.79
CA SER A 263 -3.92 6.36 2.02
C SER A 263 -3.10 7.66 2.13
N HIS A 264 -2.85 8.35 1.01
CA HIS A 264 -2.00 9.53 0.94
C HIS A 264 -2.75 10.85 1.07
N TRP A 265 -1.97 11.88 1.40
CA TRP A 265 -2.42 13.26 1.34
C TRP A 265 -2.65 13.77 -0.09
N THR A 266 -3.29 14.92 -0.16
CA THR A 266 -3.46 15.73 -1.37
C THR A 266 -2.20 16.56 -1.68
N ASN A 267 -2.18 17.31 -2.80
CA ASN A 267 -1.05 18.18 -3.11
C ASN A 267 -0.93 19.35 -2.12
N GLU A 268 -2.02 19.72 -1.47
CA GLU A 268 -2.11 20.75 -0.46
C GLU A 268 -1.37 20.32 0.80
N GLY A 269 -1.60 19.08 1.26
CA GLY A 269 -0.82 18.50 2.35
C GLY A 269 0.64 18.33 2.00
N ALA A 270 0.93 17.94 0.76
CA ALA A 270 2.28 17.83 0.22
C ALA A 270 3.02 19.19 0.20
N LEU A 271 2.39 20.25 -0.31
CA LEU A 271 2.95 21.61 -0.34
C LEU A 271 3.16 22.15 1.08
N THR A 272 2.25 21.84 2.00
CA THR A 272 2.40 22.18 3.42
C THR A 272 3.68 21.57 3.98
N MET A 273 3.96 20.27 3.72
CA MET A 273 5.23 19.65 4.14
C MET A 273 6.44 20.36 3.52
N LEU A 274 6.37 20.71 2.24
CA LEU A 274 7.46 21.39 1.55
C LEU A 274 7.79 22.75 2.18
N GLU A 275 6.78 23.54 2.50
CA GLU A 275 6.94 24.83 3.20
C GLU A 275 7.56 24.64 4.58
N GLN A 276 7.07 23.69 5.38
CA GLN A 276 7.60 23.44 6.72
C GLN A 276 9.06 22.96 6.67
N ILE A 277 9.42 22.12 5.71
CA ILE A 277 10.81 21.70 5.48
C ILE A 277 11.68 22.92 5.12
N ALA A 278 11.22 23.76 4.21
CA ALA A 278 11.99 24.92 3.76
C ALA A 278 12.24 25.92 4.91
N GLU A 279 11.21 26.20 5.71
CA GLU A 279 11.32 27.07 6.89
C GLU A 279 12.18 26.48 8.01
N GLU A 280 12.18 25.16 8.18
CA GLU A 280 13.10 24.50 9.12
C GLU A 280 14.56 24.68 8.69
N LEU A 281 14.86 24.56 7.39
CA LEU A 281 16.21 24.66 6.85
C LEU A 281 16.72 26.09 6.73
N GLU A 282 15.85 27.05 6.42
CA GLU A 282 16.18 28.47 6.25
C GLU A 282 14.95 29.33 6.57
N PRO A 283 14.81 29.82 7.81
CA PRO A 283 13.65 30.62 8.22
C PRO A 283 13.47 31.88 7.37
N GLY A 284 12.24 32.10 6.88
CA GLY A 284 11.85 33.20 5.99
C GLY A 284 12.12 32.93 4.50
N VAL A 285 12.66 31.78 4.13
CA VAL A 285 12.91 31.45 2.71
C VAL A 285 11.59 31.36 1.91
N THR A 286 10.47 31.11 2.58
CA THR A 286 9.16 31.01 1.94
C THR A 286 8.40 32.34 1.86
N ASP A 287 8.94 33.44 2.38
CA ASP A 287 8.26 34.75 2.49
C ASP A 287 7.71 35.25 1.14
N ASP A 288 8.45 35.01 0.06
CA ASP A 288 8.12 35.45 -1.30
C ASP A 288 7.47 34.34 -2.15
N TRP A 289 7.19 33.15 -1.59
CA TRP A 289 6.60 32.06 -2.34
C TRP A 289 5.18 32.41 -2.83
N GLU A 290 4.94 32.23 -4.12
CA GLU A 290 3.60 32.33 -4.71
C GLU A 290 3.12 30.95 -5.21
N ILE A 291 2.13 30.40 -4.52
CA ILE A 291 1.44 29.17 -4.90
C ILE A 291 0.12 29.51 -5.59
N SER A 292 -0.03 29.07 -6.84
CA SER A 292 -1.24 29.35 -7.63
C SER A 292 -1.79 28.09 -8.28
N ARG A 293 -3.12 27.99 -8.34
CA ARG A 293 -3.80 26.83 -8.96
C ARG A 293 -3.38 26.68 -10.43
N ARG A 294 -2.97 25.46 -10.81
CA ARG A 294 -2.63 25.10 -12.19
C ARG A 294 -3.78 24.42 -12.92
N GLY A 295 -4.50 23.53 -12.25
CA GLY A 295 -5.61 22.76 -12.82
C GLY A 295 -5.87 21.48 -12.04
N GLU A 296 -6.79 20.64 -12.52
CA GLU A 296 -7.14 19.35 -11.90
C GLU A 296 -6.46 18.19 -12.63
N ARG A 297 -6.18 17.12 -11.88
CA ARG A 297 -5.66 15.84 -12.39
C ARG A 297 -6.39 14.70 -11.73
N GLN A 298 -6.60 13.63 -12.48
CA GLN A 298 -7.09 12.36 -11.95
C GLN A 298 -5.96 11.35 -11.85
N SER A 299 -5.91 10.64 -10.74
CA SER A 299 -5.11 9.42 -10.56
C SER A 299 -5.97 8.31 -9.96
N THR A 300 -5.48 7.08 -10.01
CA THR A 300 -6.11 5.95 -9.32
C THR A 300 -5.92 6.10 -7.81
N ALA A 301 -6.96 5.80 -7.03
CA ALA A 301 -6.87 5.73 -5.57
C ALA A 301 -6.32 4.35 -5.14
N ASP A 302 -5.47 4.31 -4.12
CA ASP A 302 -4.74 3.09 -3.73
C ASP A 302 -5.54 2.09 -2.87
N LEU A 303 -6.54 2.52 -2.10
CA LEU A 303 -7.31 1.63 -1.21
C LEU A 303 -8.39 0.80 -1.91
N PRO A 304 -9.21 1.32 -2.84
CA PRO A 304 -10.27 0.55 -3.49
C PRO A 304 -9.77 -0.75 -4.15
N PRO A 305 -8.63 -0.76 -4.85
CA PRO A 305 -8.08 -2.00 -5.42
C PRO A 305 -7.86 -3.10 -4.38
N LEU A 306 -7.51 -2.77 -3.13
CA LEU A 306 -7.25 -3.75 -2.06
C LEU A 306 -8.50 -4.50 -1.59
N ILE A 307 -9.69 -3.97 -1.90
CA ILE A 307 -11.00 -4.60 -1.69
C ILE A 307 -11.68 -4.95 -3.02
N GLY A 308 -10.90 -4.94 -4.12
CA GLY A 308 -11.38 -5.30 -5.44
C GLY A 308 -12.39 -4.33 -6.04
N GLN A 309 -12.31 -3.06 -5.64
CA GLN A 309 -13.07 -1.95 -6.19
C GLN A 309 -12.15 -1.02 -7.02
N GLU A 310 -12.76 -0.16 -7.82
CA GLU A 310 -12.05 0.92 -8.51
C GLU A 310 -12.34 2.25 -7.79
N GLY A 311 -11.36 3.14 -7.74
CA GLY A 311 -11.58 4.51 -7.28
C GLY A 311 -10.53 5.47 -7.84
N LYS A 312 -10.83 6.76 -7.71
CA LYS A 312 -10.04 7.83 -8.30
C LYS A 312 -9.83 8.96 -7.30
N ASN A 313 -8.69 9.60 -7.41
CA ASN A 313 -8.37 10.84 -6.72
C ASN A 313 -8.53 12.02 -7.69
N ASP A 314 -9.34 12.99 -7.32
CA ASP A 314 -9.39 14.30 -7.98
C ASP A 314 -8.40 15.23 -7.26
N SER A 315 -7.23 15.43 -7.85
CA SER A 315 -6.15 16.23 -7.29
C SER A 315 -6.09 17.61 -7.94
N THR A 316 -5.95 18.66 -7.14
CA THR A 316 -5.57 19.97 -7.66
C THR A 316 -4.06 20.04 -7.81
N SER A 317 -3.59 20.39 -9.00
CA SER A 317 -2.19 20.71 -9.26
C SER A 317 -1.94 22.22 -9.12
N TYR A 318 -0.73 22.57 -8.68
CA TYR A 318 -0.33 23.94 -8.44
C TYR A 318 0.86 24.36 -9.30
N ARG A 319 1.14 25.66 -9.30
CA ARG A 319 2.42 26.25 -9.68
C ARG A 319 3.05 26.83 -8.41
N LEU A 320 4.33 26.62 -8.21
CA LEU A 320 5.12 27.23 -7.15
C LEU A 320 6.19 28.15 -7.77
N ARG A 321 6.16 29.42 -7.36
CA ARG A 321 7.15 30.45 -7.72
C ARG A 321 7.91 30.85 -6.45
N PRO A 322 9.19 30.46 -6.28
CA PRO A 322 9.92 30.74 -5.05
C PRO A 322 10.25 32.23 -4.87
N ASP A 323 10.37 32.98 -5.97
CA ASP A 323 10.68 34.42 -6.03
C ASP A 323 9.42 35.27 -6.29
N GLY A 324 8.23 34.67 -6.13
CA GLY A 324 6.93 35.28 -6.44
C GLY A 324 6.68 35.54 -7.94
N GLN A 325 7.54 35.08 -8.85
CA GLN A 325 7.46 35.43 -10.28
C GLN A 325 7.69 34.24 -11.22
N THR A 326 8.71 33.43 -10.96
CA THR A 326 9.23 32.39 -11.84
C THR A 326 8.68 31.02 -11.44
N ASP A 327 7.78 30.45 -12.26
CA ASP A 327 7.27 29.09 -12.01
C ASP A 327 8.38 28.06 -12.22
N ARG A 328 8.68 27.29 -11.17
CA ARG A 328 9.70 26.23 -11.18
C ARG A 328 9.10 24.83 -10.96
N THR A 329 7.77 24.71 -11.08
CA THR A 329 7.08 23.42 -10.98
C THR A 329 7.48 22.49 -12.12
N ALA A 330 7.91 21.29 -11.79
CA ALA A 330 8.34 20.27 -12.74
C ALA A 330 7.27 19.18 -12.95
N SER A 331 7.57 18.23 -13.82
CA SER A 331 6.80 16.99 -13.92
C SER A 331 7.02 16.12 -12.69
N ALA A 332 5.98 15.41 -12.27
CA ALA A 332 6.06 14.43 -11.19
C ALA A 332 7.04 13.31 -11.54
N VAL A 333 7.64 12.72 -10.51
CA VAL A 333 8.43 11.49 -10.60
C VAL A 333 7.48 10.30 -10.40
N ASN A 334 7.76 9.18 -11.09
CA ASN A 334 6.95 7.96 -10.99
C ASN A 334 7.63 6.84 -10.18
N ASP A 335 8.94 6.91 -9.98
CA ASP A 335 9.74 5.90 -9.26
C ASP A 335 10.93 6.58 -8.57
N LEU A 336 11.12 6.26 -7.29
CA LEU A 336 12.18 6.79 -6.43
C LEU A 336 13.03 5.68 -5.82
N ARG A 337 13.00 4.46 -6.37
CA ARG A 337 13.88 3.36 -5.93
C ARG A 337 15.35 3.61 -6.29
N GLU A 338 15.59 4.45 -7.30
CA GLU A 338 16.91 4.98 -7.66
C GLU A 338 16.97 6.48 -7.35
N PRO A 339 18.16 7.04 -7.02
CA PRO A 339 18.27 8.47 -6.72
C PRO A 339 17.87 9.34 -7.91
N VAL A 340 16.89 10.22 -7.70
CA VAL A 340 16.46 11.20 -8.69
C VAL A 340 16.96 12.58 -8.28
N ARG A 341 18.09 13.01 -8.87
CA ARG A 341 18.67 14.33 -8.64
C ARG A 341 18.15 15.35 -9.65
N ARG A 342 17.78 16.53 -9.16
CA ARG A 342 17.36 17.69 -9.96
C ARG A 342 18.15 18.92 -9.52
N THR A 343 18.72 19.62 -10.49
CA THR A 343 19.50 20.83 -10.26
C THR A 343 19.01 21.97 -11.13
N SER A 344 19.18 23.21 -10.68
CA SER A 344 18.90 24.40 -11.47
C SER A 344 19.66 25.62 -10.95
N ASP A 345 19.70 26.70 -11.74
CA ASP A 345 20.24 27.98 -11.26
C ASP A 345 19.37 28.50 -10.11
N PRO A 346 19.98 28.92 -8.99
CA PRO A 346 19.26 29.37 -7.80
C PRO A 346 18.48 30.66 -8.07
N LEU A 347 17.33 30.78 -7.42
CA LEU A 347 16.54 32.01 -7.32
C LEU A 347 16.42 32.39 -5.84
N ASP A 348 15.99 33.64 -5.60
CA ASP A 348 15.52 34.03 -4.27
C ASP A 348 14.36 33.10 -3.86
N GLY A 349 14.28 32.79 -2.56
CA GLY A 349 13.32 31.85 -2.00
C GLY A 349 13.62 30.37 -2.26
N MET A 350 14.85 30.01 -2.66
CA MET A 350 15.27 28.60 -2.83
C MET A 350 16.35 28.20 -1.82
N ILE A 351 16.24 26.98 -1.29
CA ILE A 351 17.31 26.31 -0.57
C ILE A 351 18.40 25.89 -1.55
N GLN A 352 19.63 26.37 -1.33
CA GLN A 352 20.73 26.18 -2.28
C GLN A 352 21.65 25.00 -1.95
N ARG A 353 21.57 24.50 -0.71
CA ARG A 353 22.43 23.43 -0.21
C ARG A 353 22.00 22.08 -0.84
N PRO A 354 22.94 21.25 -1.33
CA PRO A 354 22.62 19.91 -1.82
C PRO A 354 21.85 19.10 -0.77
N THR A 355 20.60 18.78 -1.09
CA THR A 355 19.67 18.19 -0.12
C THR A 355 19.18 16.83 -0.60
N LEU A 356 19.29 15.82 0.27
CA LEU A 356 18.64 14.54 0.09
C LEU A 356 17.30 14.55 0.82
N LEU A 357 16.20 14.29 0.11
CA LEU A 357 14.93 13.86 0.69
C LEU A 357 14.82 12.34 0.56
N LEU A 358 14.99 11.66 1.69
CA LEU A 358 14.80 10.23 1.84
C LEU A 358 13.42 9.99 2.47
N GLY A 359 12.52 9.30 1.77
CA GLY A 359 11.16 9.11 2.29
C GLY A 359 10.44 7.89 1.72
N ASP A 360 9.13 7.88 1.82
CA ASP A 360 8.26 6.90 1.18
C ASP A 360 7.32 7.53 0.15
N SER A 361 6.24 6.84 -0.20
CA SER A 361 5.26 7.29 -1.19
C SER A 361 4.59 8.63 -0.83
N PHE A 362 4.62 9.08 0.43
CA PHE A 362 4.20 10.44 0.81
C PHE A 362 5.07 11.54 0.18
N THR A 363 6.29 11.23 -0.24
CA THR A 363 7.18 12.17 -0.96
C THR A 363 6.88 12.28 -2.47
N LEU A 364 6.10 11.37 -3.05
CA LEU A 364 5.78 11.42 -4.49
C LEU A 364 4.99 12.69 -4.87
N PRO A 365 3.93 13.09 -4.16
CA PRO A 365 3.18 14.30 -4.51
C PRO A 365 4.05 15.58 -4.52
N ILE A 366 5.03 15.71 -3.60
CA ILE A 366 5.93 16.87 -3.58
C ILE A 366 6.99 16.87 -4.68
N SER A 367 7.20 15.75 -5.39
CA SER A 367 8.22 15.65 -6.44
C SER A 367 8.08 16.70 -7.55
N SER A 368 6.86 17.17 -7.81
CA SER A 368 6.61 18.23 -8.80
C SER A 368 7.06 19.62 -8.32
N TYR A 369 7.12 19.85 -7.00
CA TYR A 369 7.31 21.16 -6.38
C TYR A 369 8.72 21.34 -5.81
N LEU A 370 9.42 20.26 -5.47
CA LEU A 370 10.80 20.33 -4.97
C LEU A 370 11.77 21.16 -5.83
N PRO A 371 11.75 21.10 -7.18
CA PRO A 371 12.64 21.94 -7.99
C PRO A 371 12.35 23.44 -7.92
N ALA A 372 11.21 23.83 -7.35
CA ALA A 372 10.90 25.22 -7.05
C ALA A 372 11.43 25.65 -5.69
N ALA A 373 11.49 24.75 -4.70
CA ALA A 373 12.01 25.06 -3.38
C ALA A 373 13.53 24.85 -3.25
N PHE A 374 14.14 23.99 -4.07
CA PHE A 374 15.55 23.61 -3.96
C PHE A 374 16.30 23.78 -5.28
N SER A 375 17.51 24.33 -5.23
CA SER A 375 18.37 24.44 -6.44
C SER A 375 19.16 23.16 -6.70
N ASP A 376 19.36 22.30 -5.69
CA ASP A 376 20.00 20.99 -5.81
C ASP A 376 19.35 20.01 -4.82
N VAL A 377 18.50 19.11 -5.34
CA VAL A 377 17.76 18.15 -4.54
C VAL A 377 17.84 16.76 -5.13
N THR A 378 18.03 15.76 -4.28
CA THR A 378 17.94 14.34 -4.60
C THR A 378 16.78 13.73 -3.83
N GLN A 379 15.89 13.03 -4.53
CA GLN A 379 14.86 12.21 -3.89
C GLN A 379 15.24 10.72 -3.98
N LEU A 380 14.97 9.96 -2.93
CA LEU A 380 15.20 8.52 -2.85
C LEU A 380 14.22 7.87 -1.86
N TYR A 381 13.79 6.64 -2.12
CA TYR A 381 13.05 5.88 -1.12
C TYR A 381 13.97 5.23 -0.09
N TYR A 382 13.60 5.29 1.19
CA TYR A 382 14.33 4.51 2.20
C TYR A 382 14.11 2.99 2.08
N SER A 383 13.10 2.54 1.33
CA SER A 383 12.95 1.11 1.03
C SER A 383 14.12 0.56 0.19
N THR A 384 14.86 1.42 -0.51
CA THR A 384 16.10 1.06 -1.22
C THR A 384 17.21 0.55 -0.29
N VAL A 385 17.11 0.78 1.04
CA VAL A 385 18.06 0.21 2.02
C VAL A 385 18.09 -1.32 1.96
N GLU A 386 16.98 -1.98 1.66
CA GLU A 386 16.93 -3.44 1.57
C GLU A 386 17.74 -4.00 0.38
N PRO A 387 17.49 -3.58 -0.88
CA PRO A 387 18.26 -4.07 -2.03
C PRO A 387 19.68 -3.49 -2.12
N ASP A 388 19.92 -2.25 -1.69
CA ASP A 388 21.26 -1.62 -1.73
C ASP A 388 21.46 -0.57 -0.62
N PRO A 389 21.83 -1.00 0.60
CA PRO A 389 22.09 -0.08 1.71
C PRO A 389 23.29 0.84 1.43
N GLY A 390 24.24 0.37 0.62
CA GLY A 390 25.42 1.14 0.24
C GLY A 390 25.08 2.32 -0.67
N LEU A 391 24.11 2.16 -1.58
CA LEU A 391 23.61 3.26 -2.41
C LEU A 391 23.03 4.37 -1.55
N VAL A 392 22.13 4.02 -0.62
CA VAL A 392 21.50 5.00 0.26
C VAL A 392 22.54 5.73 1.11
N ALA A 393 23.46 5.01 1.75
CA ALA A 393 24.52 5.62 2.56
C ALA A 393 25.46 6.54 1.75
N ARG A 394 25.81 6.15 0.51
CA ARG A 394 26.58 7.01 -0.41
C ARG A 394 25.80 8.26 -0.82
N THR A 395 24.51 8.13 -1.12
CA THR A 395 23.66 9.26 -1.48
C THR A 395 23.50 10.24 -0.31
N MET A 396 23.40 9.75 0.93
CA MET A 396 23.49 10.63 2.13
C MET A 396 24.83 11.38 2.16
N GLY A 397 25.94 10.70 1.83
CA GLY A 397 27.27 11.31 1.77
C GLY A 397 27.49 12.31 0.64
N ASP A 398 26.69 12.25 -0.42
CA ASP A 398 26.77 13.18 -1.56
C ASP A 398 25.99 14.49 -1.32
N ASN A 399 25.25 14.60 -0.21
CA ASN A 399 24.43 15.77 0.14
C ASN A 399 24.90 16.41 1.47
N GLU A 400 24.59 17.69 1.66
CA GLU A 400 24.89 18.46 2.88
C GLU A 400 23.76 18.43 3.90
N VAL A 401 22.52 18.30 3.40
CA VAL A 401 21.30 18.16 4.20
C VAL A 401 20.69 16.79 3.93
N VAL A 402 20.29 16.08 4.98
CA VAL A 402 19.54 14.82 4.89
C VAL A 402 18.21 15.00 5.59
N ILE A 403 17.14 15.00 4.80
CA ILE A 403 15.76 14.97 5.30
C ILE A 403 15.29 13.52 5.29
N LEU A 404 14.84 13.02 6.43
CA LEU A 404 14.13 11.75 6.54
C LEU A 404 12.65 12.04 6.73
N GLU A 405 11.85 11.80 5.71
CA GLU A 405 10.39 11.74 5.81
C GLU A 405 9.98 10.32 6.20
N ILE A 406 9.09 10.19 7.18
CA ILE A 406 8.58 8.89 7.62
C ILE A 406 7.13 9.01 8.11
N VAL A 407 6.25 8.19 7.54
CA VAL A 407 4.85 8.12 7.97
C VAL A 407 4.68 7.42 9.34
N GLU A 408 3.72 7.91 10.11
CA GLU A 408 3.40 7.51 11.48
C GLU A 408 3.32 5.99 11.67
N ARG A 409 2.60 5.27 10.81
CA ARG A 409 2.53 3.80 10.88
C ARG A 409 3.88 3.10 10.77
N ASN A 410 4.83 3.64 10.01
CA ASN A 410 6.15 3.03 9.86
C ASN A 410 7.02 3.25 11.09
N ILE A 411 6.88 4.43 11.72
CA ILE A 411 7.46 4.71 13.04
C ILE A 411 6.84 3.77 14.09
N ALA A 412 5.51 3.69 14.15
CA ALA A 412 4.79 2.88 15.13
C ALA A 412 5.16 1.40 15.03
N ARG A 413 5.28 0.87 13.80
CA ARG A 413 5.67 -0.53 13.57
C ARG A 413 7.13 -0.77 13.96
N GLY A 414 8.02 0.18 13.68
CA GLY A 414 9.43 0.12 14.08
C GLY A 414 10.28 -0.95 13.37
N SER A 415 9.90 -1.36 12.15
CA SER A 415 10.54 -2.45 11.40
C SER A 415 11.28 -2.01 10.13
N LEU A 416 11.60 -0.72 9.99
CA LEU A 416 12.32 -0.24 8.81
C LEU A 416 13.80 -0.62 8.86
N ASN A 417 14.33 -1.15 7.75
CA ASN A 417 15.74 -1.53 7.63
C ASN A 417 16.72 -0.35 7.86
N LEU A 418 16.26 0.89 7.62
CA LEU A 418 17.04 2.10 7.91
C LEU A 418 17.28 2.35 9.40
N LEU A 419 16.52 1.67 10.27
CA LEU A 419 16.62 1.77 11.74
C LEU A 419 17.43 0.61 12.34
N GLU A 420 18.01 -0.27 11.53
CA GLU A 420 18.88 -1.32 12.01
C GLU A 420 20.28 -0.77 12.29
N ASP A 421 20.90 -1.23 13.39
CA ASP A 421 22.24 -0.78 13.80
C ASP A 421 23.27 -0.99 12.67
N SER A 422 23.14 -2.07 11.88
CA SER A 422 24.02 -2.35 10.74
C SER A 422 23.98 -1.27 9.66
N PHE A 423 22.81 -0.71 9.37
CA PHE A 423 22.68 0.38 8.41
C PHE A 423 23.17 1.70 9.00
N ILE A 424 22.85 1.99 10.25
CA ILE A 424 23.31 3.22 10.94
C ILE A 424 24.84 3.25 11.03
N ASP A 425 25.47 2.11 11.31
CA ASP A 425 26.93 1.98 11.32
C ASP A 425 27.53 2.20 9.92
N LEU A 426 26.91 1.65 8.87
CA LEU A 426 27.31 1.90 7.48
C LEU A 426 27.20 3.39 7.11
N VAL A 427 26.10 4.06 7.48
CA VAL A 427 25.95 5.50 7.28
C VAL A 427 27.09 6.25 7.97
N ARG A 428 27.37 5.94 9.24
CA ARG A 428 28.47 6.57 9.98
C ARG A 428 29.81 6.40 9.26
N GLU A 429 30.11 5.19 8.81
CA GLU A 429 31.35 4.88 8.09
C GLU A 429 31.45 5.62 6.76
N GLU A 430 30.39 5.65 5.96
CA GLU A 430 30.38 6.35 4.67
C GLU A 430 30.53 7.88 4.85
N LEU A 431 29.79 8.47 5.79
CA LEU A 431 29.82 9.91 6.01
C LEU A 431 31.15 10.40 6.59
N GLN A 432 31.82 9.59 7.42
CA GLN A 432 33.16 9.90 7.94
C GLN A 432 34.25 9.93 6.86
N LYS A 433 34.04 9.27 5.71
CA LYS A 433 34.98 9.37 4.56
C LYS A 433 34.95 10.76 3.92
N ARG A 434 33.86 11.53 4.13
CA ARG A 434 33.62 12.85 3.50
C ARG A 434 32.93 13.82 4.48
N PRO A 435 33.61 14.23 5.57
CA PRO A 435 33.02 15.16 6.52
C PRO A 435 32.90 16.57 5.93
N ILE A 436 31.83 17.28 6.30
CA ILE A 436 31.65 18.72 6.10
C ILE A 436 32.24 19.42 7.33
N ARG A 437 33.05 20.45 7.13
CA ARG A 437 33.78 21.15 8.19
C ARG A 437 33.31 22.57 8.37
#